data_AF-A0A8T3U8F1-F1
#
_entry.id   AF-A0A8T3U8F1-F1
#
_cell.length_a   1.000
_cell.length_b   1.000
_cell.length_c   1.000
_cell.angle_alpha   90.00
_cell.angle_beta   90.00
_cell.angle_gamma   90.00
#
_symmetry.space_group_name_H-M   'P 1'
#
loop_
_entity.id
_entity.type
_entity.pdbx_description
1 polymer ?
#
loop_
_entity_poly.entity_id
_entity_poly.type
_entity_poly.pdbx_seq_one_letter_code
_entity_poly.pdbx_strand_id
1 'polypeptide(L)'
;MKFEQQNESLIFSTTSISDIFFTEYLPQMSGDCVKVYFYILFLSKYNSEIKINDLSKKLSIDLDEIDKAVKYLEEHNLLLRKEHGFTVCNIQEIELNKAYKPKVTISSEDLEKTAESKARAAIIDTINNQFFQGVMSPSWYADIELWFSKYGFDEEVMMALFTYCYNRSALHKNYVSTVADSWSKNNIKTYGDLDSYYEKQEKISSLGSAIKKKLRLSRNLTEFEEEYLLKWNIDYNFEFDIIELALKRASTGANLNFEYINKLLTDWHEHGFKDAEQVNAYLINEKNKPVQSAYVPKKASTPKTKTAQIDDSNKRKYNNFNSFYSN
;
A
#
# COMPACT_ATOMS: atom_id res chain seq x y z
N MET A 1 41.38 -38.24 27.59
CA MET A 1 41.70 -37.03 28.37
C MET A 1 40.43 -36.20 28.51
N LYS A 2 40.11 -35.74 29.71
CA LYS A 2 38.98 -34.84 29.96
C LYS A 2 39.57 -33.43 30.06
N PHE A 3 39.11 -32.54 29.20
CA PHE A 3 39.54 -31.13 29.21
C PHE A 3 38.44 -30.33 29.89
N GLU A 4 38.82 -29.47 30.83
CA GLU A 4 37.90 -28.56 31.51
C GLU A 4 38.28 -27.14 31.08
N GLN A 5 37.30 -26.38 30.59
CA GLN A 5 37.48 -24.99 30.22
C GLN A 5 37.30 -24.13 31.47
N GLN A 6 38.20 -23.17 31.68
CA GLN A 6 38.14 -22.28 32.84
C GLN A 6 36.88 -21.40 32.71
N ASN A 7 35.96 -21.47 33.68
CA ASN A 7 34.79 -20.60 33.71
C ASN A 7 35.25 -19.16 33.96
N GLU A 8 35.17 -18.31 32.93
CA GLU A 8 35.44 -16.88 33.06
C GLU A 8 34.43 -16.26 34.03
N SER A 9 34.93 -15.42 34.95
CA SER A 9 34.07 -14.59 35.80
C SER A 9 33.20 -13.68 34.94
N LEU A 10 32.00 -13.34 35.43
CA LEU A 10 31.05 -12.48 34.72
C LEU A 10 31.68 -11.15 34.26
N ILE A 11 32.62 -10.61 35.02
CA ILE A 11 33.32 -9.35 34.71
C ILE A 11 34.21 -9.42 33.46
N PHE A 12 34.62 -10.63 33.05
CA PHE A 12 35.44 -10.86 31.86
C PHE A 12 34.65 -11.47 30.70
N SER A 13 33.38 -11.81 30.94
CA SER A 13 32.50 -12.48 29.98
C SER A 13 31.86 -11.50 29.01
N THR A 14 31.86 -11.82 27.72
CA THR A 14 31.18 -11.04 26.66
C THR A 14 29.98 -11.78 26.07
N THR A 15 28.99 -11.05 25.58
CA THR A 15 27.89 -11.59 24.77
C THR A 15 28.05 -11.03 23.35
N SER A 16 28.42 -11.89 22.40
CA SER A 16 28.61 -11.52 21.00
C SER A 16 27.30 -11.63 20.22
N ILE A 17 27.10 -10.70 19.29
CA ILE A 17 25.93 -10.65 18.41
C ILE A 17 26.46 -10.59 16.98
N SER A 18 25.90 -11.39 16.07
CA SER A 18 26.29 -11.39 14.65
C SER A 18 25.88 -10.07 13.97
N ASP A 19 26.71 -9.56 13.07
CA ASP A 19 26.43 -8.36 12.26
C ASP A 19 25.15 -8.49 11.40
N ILE A 20 24.76 -9.73 11.09
CA ILE A 20 23.49 -10.05 10.44
C ILE A 20 22.30 -9.54 11.26
N PHE A 21 22.39 -9.57 12.60
CA PHE A 21 21.35 -9.02 13.46
C PHE A 21 21.11 -7.53 13.17
N PHE A 22 22.18 -6.75 13.06
CA PHE A 22 22.11 -5.31 12.88
C PHE A 22 21.63 -4.89 11.50
N THR A 23 21.94 -5.70 10.48
CA THR A 23 21.57 -5.42 9.09
C THR A 23 20.17 -5.93 8.74
N GLU A 24 19.79 -7.13 9.21
CA GLU A 24 18.52 -7.77 8.82
C GLU A 24 17.36 -7.53 9.80
N TYR A 25 17.63 -7.54 11.11
CA TYR A 25 16.58 -7.64 12.12
C TYR A 25 16.38 -6.34 12.90
N LEU A 26 17.47 -5.76 13.42
CA LEU A 26 17.43 -4.55 14.24
C LEU A 26 16.62 -3.38 13.64
N PRO A 27 16.72 -3.04 12.34
CA PRO A 27 16.04 -1.85 11.80
C PRO A 27 14.51 -1.90 11.87
N GLN A 28 13.92 -3.10 11.91
CA GLN A 28 12.46 -3.29 11.96
C GLN A 28 11.94 -3.64 13.37
N MET A 29 12.84 -3.87 14.32
CA MET A 29 12.49 -4.24 15.69
C MET A 29 12.17 -3.02 16.53
N SER A 30 11.15 -3.14 17.40
CA SER A 30 10.92 -2.12 18.42
C SER A 30 12.04 -2.12 19.46
N GLY A 31 12.32 -0.95 20.05
CA GLY A 31 13.38 -0.82 21.05
C GLY A 31 13.21 -1.77 22.25
N ASP A 32 11.98 -2.01 22.67
CA ASP A 32 11.69 -2.95 23.75
C ASP A 32 11.88 -4.41 23.32
N CYS A 33 11.54 -4.77 22.08
CA CYS A 33 11.83 -6.09 21.54
C CYS A 33 13.35 -6.35 21.46
N VAL A 34 14.15 -5.35 21.07
CA VAL A 34 15.62 -5.44 21.08
C VAL A 34 16.16 -5.68 22.49
N LYS A 35 15.68 -4.94 23.50
CA LYS A 35 16.07 -5.15 24.90
C LYS A 35 15.75 -6.57 25.37
N VAL A 36 14.56 -7.06 25.05
CA VAL A 36 14.12 -8.42 25.38
C VAL A 36 15.02 -9.45 24.72
N TYR A 37 15.30 -9.31 23.42
CA TYR A 37 16.17 -10.21 22.68
C TYR A 37 17.59 -10.25 23.25
N PHE A 38 18.21 -9.10 23.50
CA PHE A 38 19.56 -9.02 24.08
C PHE A 38 19.62 -9.67 25.46
N TYR A 39 18.59 -9.47 26.28
CA TYR A 39 18.57 -10.06 27.61
C TYR A 39 18.37 -11.58 27.57
N ILE A 40 17.49 -12.08 26.69
CA ILE A 40 17.31 -13.52 26.48
C ILE A 40 18.59 -14.15 25.92
N LEU A 41 19.25 -13.50 24.97
CA LEU A 41 20.54 -13.96 24.41
C LEU A 41 21.61 -14.05 25.51
N PHE A 42 21.73 -13.03 26.36
CA PHE A 42 22.62 -13.04 27.51
C PHE A 42 22.32 -14.21 28.47
N LEU A 43 21.06 -14.42 28.85
CA LEU A 43 20.69 -15.50 29.77
C LEU A 43 20.90 -16.89 29.16
N SER A 44 20.71 -17.04 27.85
CA SER A 44 20.91 -18.30 27.14
C SER A 44 22.36 -18.80 27.24
N LYS A 45 23.35 -17.89 27.28
CA LYS A 45 24.76 -18.22 27.49
C LYS A 45 25.00 -19.00 28.79
N TYR A 46 24.21 -18.74 29.82
CA TYR A 46 24.34 -19.34 31.15
C TYR A 46 23.31 -20.43 31.41
N ASN A 47 22.54 -20.86 30.39
CA ASN A 47 21.42 -21.79 30.54
C ASN A 47 20.45 -21.38 31.66
N SER A 48 20.24 -20.08 31.83
CA SER A 48 19.39 -19.54 32.89
C SER A 48 17.93 -19.55 32.48
N GLU A 49 17.06 -19.89 33.43
CA GLU A 49 15.61 -19.83 33.24
C GLU A 49 15.07 -18.49 33.76
N ILE A 50 14.11 -17.92 33.04
CA ILE A 50 13.41 -16.72 33.46
C ILE A 50 11.93 -16.81 33.09
N LYS A 51 11.05 -16.40 34.01
CA LYS A 51 9.62 -16.29 33.74
C LYS A 51 9.32 -14.95 33.08
N ILE A 52 8.27 -14.90 32.26
CA ILE A 52 7.79 -13.68 31.60
C ILE A 52 7.58 -12.53 32.61
N ASN A 53 7.02 -12.84 33.78
CA ASN A 53 6.81 -11.86 34.86
C ASN A 53 8.11 -11.28 35.42
N ASP A 54 9.17 -12.10 35.49
CA ASP A 54 10.46 -11.64 35.98
C ASP A 54 11.22 -10.85 34.91
N LEU A 55 11.04 -11.22 33.63
CA LEU A 55 11.50 -10.45 32.47
C LEU A 55 10.94 -9.02 32.48
N SER A 56 9.62 -8.89 32.68
CA SER A 56 8.94 -7.59 32.78
C SER A 56 9.53 -6.72 33.89
N LYS A 57 9.65 -7.27 35.11
CA LYS A 57 10.24 -6.54 36.26
C LYS A 57 11.70 -6.17 36.02
N LYS A 58 12.48 -7.08 35.44
CA LYS A 58 13.93 -6.90 35.27
C LYS A 58 14.25 -5.87 34.20
N LEU A 59 13.47 -5.84 33.12
CA LEU A 59 13.66 -4.91 32.01
C LEU A 59 12.85 -3.61 32.16
N SER A 60 11.96 -3.54 33.16
CA SER A 60 11.01 -2.43 33.33
C SER A 60 10.16 -2.20 32.07
N ILE A 61 9.64 -3.30 31.52
CA ILE A 61 8.76 -3.33 30.34
C ILE A 61 7.44 -4.00 30.76
N ASP A 62 6.32 -3.49 30.29
CA ASP A 62 5.00 -4.05 30.60
C ASP A 62 4.84 -5.48 30.07
N LEU A 63 4.05 -6.29 30.77
CA LEU A 63 3.85 -7.70 30.41
C LEU A 63 3.31 -7.88 28.99
N ASP A 64 2.37 -7.03 28.58
CA ASP A 64 1.80 -7.04 27.23
C ASP A 64 2.87 -6.78 26.16
N GLU A 65 3.80 -5.87 26.42
CA GLU A 65 4.92 -5.58 25.51
C GLU A 65 5.97 -6.69 25.51
N ILE A 66 6.22 -7.36 26.65
CA ILE A 66 7.05 -8.57 26.67
C ILE A 66 6.41 -9.68 25.82
N ASP A 67 5.10 -9.92 25.96
CA ASP A 67 4.40 -10.95 25.19
C ASP A 67 4.42 -10.63 23.69
N LYS A 68 4.21 -9.37 23.29
CA LYS A 68 4.37 -8.92 21.90
C LYS A 68 5.79 -9.13 21.40
N ALA A 69 6.79 -8.77 22.20
CA ALA A 69 8.19 -8.95 21.84
C ALA A 69 8.53 -10.43 21.64
N VAL A 70 8.12 -11.32 22.54
CA VAL A 70 8.38 -12.76 22.41
C VAL A 70 7.70 -13.33 21.16
N LYS A 71 6.42 -12.98 20.92
CA LYS A 71 5.72 -13.39 19.69
C LYS A 71 6.43 -12.91 18.43
N TYR A 72 6.86 -11.65 18.39
CA TYR A 72 7.62 -11.10 17.26
C TYR A 72 8.91 -11.91 17.02
N LEU A 73 9.66 -12.23 18.09
CA LEU A 73 10.89 -13.02 17.98
C LEU A 73 10.61 -14.44 17.47
N GLU A 74 9.50 -15.04 17.85
CA GLU A 74 9.08 -16.34 17.31
C GLU A 74 8.71 -16.26 15.82
N GLU A 75 7.89 -15.27 15.44
CA GLU A 75 7.46 -15.06 14.05
C GLU A 75 8.64 -14.82 13.09
N HIS A 76 9.71 -14.18 13.58
CA HIS A 76 10.92 -13.90 12.81
C HIS A 76 11.99 -14.99 12.96
N ASN A 77 11.66 -16.13 13.59
CA ASN A 77 12.56 -17.26 13.83
C ASN A 77 13.82 -16.91 14.64
N LEU A 78 13.77 -15.86 15.46
CA LEU A 78 14.84 -15.50 16.41
C LEU A 78 14.78 -16.37 17.67
N LEU A 79 13.57 -16.81 18.04
CA LEU A 79 13.31 -17.78 19.10
C LEU A 79 12.47 -18.94 18.58
N LEU A 80 12.77 -20.15 19.04
CA LEU A 80 11.97 -21.35 18.76
C LEU A 80 11.39 -21.89 20.06
N ARG A 81 10.05 -21.97 20.12
CA ARG A 81 9.34 -22.54 21.27
C ARG A 81 9.49 -24.06 21.30
N LYS A 82 9.86 -24.57 22.47
CA LYS A 82 9.93 -25.99 22.80
C LYS A 82 8.89 -26.33 23.87
N GLU A 83 8.70 -27.63 24.14
CA GLU A 83 7.79 -28.12 25.19
C GLU A 83 8.08 -27.48 26.56
N HIS A 84 9.36 -27.21 26.84
CA HIS A 84 9.82 -26.62 28.10
C HIS A 84 10.73 -25.41 27.86
N GLY A 85 10.20 -24.36 27.21
CA GLY A 85 10.85 -23.06 27.09
C GLY A 85 11.18 -22.66 25.66
N PHE A 86 12.27 -21.92 25.47
CA PHE A 86 12.67 -21.37 24.19
C PHE A 86 14.13 -21.70 23.87
N THR A 87 14.46 -21.79 22.59
CA THR A 87 15.83 -21.86 22.11
C THR A 87 16.10 -20.64 21.23
N VAL A 88 17.19 -19.93 21.50
CA VAL A 88 17.67 -18.86 20.64
C VAL A 88 18.21 -19.48 19.36
N CYS A 89 17.69 -19.05 18.22
CA CYS A 89 18.07 -19.60 16.93
C CYS A 89 19.41 -19.03 16.46
N ASN A 90 20.15 -19.84 15.67
CA ASN A 90 21.34 -19.36 14.98
C ASN A 90 20.93 -18.55 13.73
N ILE A 91 20.89 -17.23 13.87
CA ILE A 91 20.50 -16.32 12.78
C ILE A 91 21.45 -16.40 11.57
N GLN A 92 22.73 -16.74 11.76
CA GLN A 92 23.66 -16.90 10.64
C GLN A 92 23.30 -18.12 9.80
N GLU A 93 22.93 -19.23 10.45
CA GLU A 93 22.48 -20.44 9.77
C GLU A 93 21.13 -20.23 9.06
N ILE A 94 20.22 -19.46 9.66
CA ILE A 94 18.95 -19.09 9.04
C ILE A 94 19.18 -18.30 7.76
N GLU A 95 19.96 -17.21 7.82
CA GLU A 95 20.23 -16.36 6.65
C GLU A 95 21.07 -17.08 5.60
N LEU A 96 22.01 -17.93 6.00
CA LEU A 96 22.73 -18.82 5.09
C LEU A 96 21.73 -19.73 4.35
N ASN A 97 20.85 -20.42 5.07
CA ASN A 97 19.85 -21.28 4.45
C ASN A 97 18.93 -20.51 3.49
N LYS A 98 18.52 -19.27 3.81
CA LYS A 98 17.74 -18.43 2.90
C LYS A 98 18.51 -18.07 1.63
N ALA A 99 19.80 -17.77 1.74
CA ALA A 99 20.63 -17.48 0.58
C ALA A 99 20.82 -18.68 -0.35
N TYR A 100 20.80 -19.91 0.18
CA TYR A 100 21.01 -21.16 -0.58
C TYR A 100 19.71 -21.85 -1.03
N LYS A 101 18.59 -21.73 -0.30
CA LYS A 101 17.35 -22.51 -0.54
C LYS A 101 16.43 -22.02 -1.69
N PRO A 102 16.70 -20.90 -2.38
CA PRO A 102 16.16 -20.69 -3.72
C PRO A 102 17.26 -20.34 -4.75
N LYS A 103 18.39 -21.07 -4.74
CA LYS A 103 19.44 -20.99 -5.80
C LYS A 103 19.78 -22.33 -6.45
N VAL A 104 18.84 -23.27 -6.48
CA VAL A 104 18.99 -24.51 -7.29
C VAL A 104 18.50 -24.29 -8.73
N THR A 105 18.02 -23.10 -9.09
CA THR A 105 17.55 -22.77 -10.45
C THR A 105 18.24 -21.58 -11.10
N ILE A 106 19.33 -21.05 -10.54
CA ILE A 106 20.17 -20.08 -11.26
C ILE A 106 21.60 -20.63 -11.19
N SER A 107 22.01 -21.27 -12.28
CA SER A 107 23.38 -21.74 -12.41
C SER A 107 24.30 -20.53 -12.54
N SER A 108 25.53 -20.66 -12.05
CA SER A 108 26.60 -19.68 -12.20
C SER A 108 26.98 -19.36 -13.66
N GLU A 109 26.37 -20.00 -14.65
CA GLU A 109 26.54 -19.68 -16.08
C GLU A 109 25.65 -18.51 -16.56
N ASP A 110 24.61 -18.09 -15.82
CA ASP A 110 23.79 -16.91 -16.18
C ASP A 110 24.39 -15.57 -15.69
N LEU A 111 25.48 -15.63 -14.91
CA LEU A 111 26.16 -14.46 -14.35
C LEU A 111 27.26 -13.87 -15.25
N GLU A 112 27.36 -14.31 -16.51
CA GLU A 112 28.36 -13.80 -17.46
C GLU A 112 27.77 -13.43 -18.83
N LYS A 113 27.60 -12.11 -19.08
CA LYS A 113 28.08 -11.31 -20.25
C LYS A 113 27.06 -10.36 -20.91
N THR A 114 26.92 -9.15 -20.33
CA THR A 114 26.48 -7.93 -21.06
C THR A 114 26.89 -6.66 -20.30
N ALA A 115 26.95 -5.51 -20.97
CA ALA A 115 27.15 -4.20 -20.34
C ALA A 115 26.11 -3.92 -19.23
N GLU A 116 24.90 -4.46 -19.40
CA GLU A 116 23.76 -4.37 -18.47
C GLU A 116 24.07 -4.96 -17.08
N SER A 117 24.71 -6.14 -17.01
CA SER A 117 25.09 -6.73 -15.71
C SER A 117 26.10 -5.86 -14.95
N LYS A 118 27.02 -5.20 -15.65
CA LYS A 118 27.96 -4.24 -15.04
C LYS A 118 27.26 -2.97 -14.57
N ALA A 119 26.31 -2.47 -15.33
CA ALA A 119 25.53 -1.28 -14.97
C ALA A 119 24.68 -1.54 -13.71
N ARG A 120 23.98 -2.69 -13.65
CA ARG A 120 23.24 -3.12 -12.45
C ARG A 120 24.14 -3.25 -11.22
N ALA A 121 25.31 -3.90 -11.35
CA ALA A 121 26.25 -4.01 -10.24
C ALA A 121 26.70 -2.64 -9.72
N ALA A 122 27.02 -1.70 -10.61
CA ALA A 122 27.40 -0.33 -10.23
C ALA A 122 26.27 0.42 -9.50
N ILE A 123 25.02 0.25 -9.95
CA ILE A 123 23.86 0.82 -9.27
C ILE A 123 23.65 0.18 -7.89
N ILE A 124 23.75 -1.13 -7.78
CA ILE A 124 23.60 -1.82 -6.49
C ILE A 124 24.67 -1.34 -5.49
N ASP A 125 25.92 -1.17 -5.94
CA ASP A 125 26.99 -0.58 -5.12
C ASP A 125 26.68 0.86 -4.72
N THR A 126 26.11 1.65 -5.64
CA THR A 126 25.69 3.03 -5.35
C THR A 126 24.57 3.05 -4.31
N ILE A 127 23.58 2.17 -4.43
CA ILE A 127 22.49 1.98 -3.46
C ILE A 127 23.06 1.63 -2.08
N ASN A 128 23.96 0.67 -2.02
CA ASN A 128 24.61 0.26 -0.77
C ASN A 128 25.31 1.45 -0.08
N ASN A 129 26.13 2.17 -0.83
CA ASN A 129 26.89 3.29 -0.27
C ASN A 129 25.99 4.48 0.13
N GLN A 130 25.01 4.82 -0.69
CA GLN A 130 24.16 5.99 -0.48
C GLN A 130 23.13 5.79 0.63
N PHE A 131 22.50 4.61 0.70
CA PHE A 131 21.36 4.39 1.58
C PHE A 131 21.68 3.51 2.80
N PHE A 132 22.72 2.69 2.72
CA PHE A 132 23.08 1.71 3.76
C PHE A 132 24.49 1.92 4.33
N GLN A 133 25.13 3.06 4.05
CA GLN A 133 26.47 3.41 4.54
C GLN A 133 27.54 2.35 4.19
N GLY A 134 27.33 1.61 3.10
CA GLY A 134 28.23 0.56 2.64
C GLY A 134 28.03 -0.81 3.32
N VAL A 135 27.09 -0.94 4.26
CA VAL A 135 26.82 -2.16 5.05
C VAL A 135 25.40 -2.69 4.84
N MET A 136 24.95 -2.76 3.59
CA MET A 136 23.67 -3.36 3.20
C MET A 136 23.66 -4.87 3.44
N SER A 137 22.53 -5.42 3.94
CA SER A 137 22.41 -6.87 4.11
C SER A 137 22.59 -7.66 2.81
N PRO A 138 23.13 -8.88 2.87
CA PRO A 138 23.17 -9.81 1.72
C PRO A 138 21.80 -10.07 1.07
N SER A 139 20.73 -10.12 1.85
CA SER A 139 19.39 -10.40 1.31
C SER A 139 18.84 -9.27 0.43
N TRP A 140 19.26 -8.02 0.64
CA TRP A 140 18.87 -6.90 -0.22
C TRP A 140 19.42 -7.03 -1.65
N TYR A 141 20.64 -7.55 -1.80
CA TYR A 141 21.22 -7.77 -3.14
C TYR A 141 20.37 -8.75 -3.96
N ALA A 142 19.88 -9.82 -3.33
CA ALA A 142 19.01 -10.78 -3.98
C ALA A 142 17.65 -10.16 -4.36
N ASP A 143 17.07 -9.34 -3.48
CA ASP A 143 15.79 -8.67 -3.74
C ASP A 143 15.91 -7.61 -4.85
N ILE A 144 16.99 -6.83 -4.87
CA ILE A 144 17.21 -5.82 -5.92
C ILE A 144 17.36 -6.50 -7.29
N GLU A 145 18.12 -7.58 -7.38
CA GLU A 145 18.26 -8.34 -8.64
C GLU A 145 16.91 -8.95 -9.07
N LEU A 146 16.14 -9.47 -8.10
CA LEU A 146 14.78 -9.94 -8.36
C LEU A 146 13.89 -8.80 -8.86
N TRP A 147 13.99 -7.58 -8.33
CA TRP A 147 13.18 -6.44 -8.77
C TRP A 147 13.55 -5.95 -10.16
N PHE A 148 14.85 -5.91 -10.50
CA PHE A 148 15.28 -5.66 -11.88
C PHE A 148 14.63 -6.66 -12.83
N SER A 149 14.66 -7.95 -12.50
CA SER A 149 14.11 -9.02 -13.35
C SER A 149 12.58 -9.05 -13.37
N LYS A 150 11.93 -8.85 -12.23
CA LYS A 150 10.47 -8.93 -12.05
C LYS A 150 9.76 -7.75 -12.71
N TYR A 151 10.26 -6.53 -12.52
CA TYR A 151 9.59 -5.32 -13.00
C TYR A 151 10.14 -4.80 -14.32
N GLY A 152 11.36 -5.20 -14.69
CA GLY A 152 12.05 -4.69 -15.88
C GLY A 152 12.39 -3.21 -15.76
N PHE A 153 12.69 -2.74 -14.53
CA PHE A 153 13.18 -1.39 -14.29
C PHE A 153 14.58 -1.22 -14.86
N ASP A 154 14.87 -0.04 -15.40
CA ASP A 154 16.23 0.38 -15.67
C ASP A 154 16.96 0.81 -14.39
N GLU A 155 18.24 1.09 -14.54
CA GLU A 155 19.15 1.55 -13.49
C GLU A 155 18.65 2.80 -12.76
N GLU A 156 18.13 3.77 -13.52
CA GLU A 156 17.72 5.07 -13.01
C GLU A 156 16.41 4.97 -12.21
N VAL A 157 15.45 4.17 -12.68
CA VAL A 157 14.22 3.87 -11.95
C VAL A 157 14.51 3.11 -10.66
N MET A 158 15.46 2.17 -10.66
CA MET A 158 15.86 1.51 -9.42
C MET A 158 16.47 2.49 -8.41
N MET A 159 17.34 3.39 -8.85
CA MET A 159 17.88 4.46 -7.98
C MET A 159 16.78 5.40 -7.46
N ALA A 160 15.84 5.78 -8.33
CA ALA A 160 14.73 6.64 -7.96
C ALA A 160 13.81 5.96 -6.94
N LEU A 161 13.58 4.65 -7.06
CA LEU A 161 12.79 3.86 -6.13
C LEU A 161 13.37 3.95 -4.70
N PHE A 162 14.67 3.69 -4.56
CA PHE A 162 15.34 3.78 -3.26
C PHE A 162 15.38 5.21 -2.73
N THR A 163 15.62 6.20 -3.60
CA THR A 163 15.59 7.63 -3.24
C THR A 163 14.21 8.03 -2.70
N TYR A 164 13.14 7.60 -3.38
CA TYR A 164 11.77 7.87 -2.98
C TYR A 164 11.44 7.26 -1.61
N CYS A 165 11.80 6.00 -1.39
CA CYS A 165 11.57 5.32 -0.11
C CYS A 165 12.41 5.92 1.03
N TYR A 166 13.66 6.30 0.75
CA TYR A 166 14.55 6.93 1.71
C TYR A 166 14.03 8.30 2.17
N ASN A 167 13.61 9.15 1.23
CA ASN A 167 13.07 10.50 1.53
C ASN A 167 11.78 10.46 2.35
N ARG A 168 11.08 9.32 2.39
CA ARG A 168 9.90 9.09 3.21
C ARG A 168 10.19 8.40 4.55
N SER A 169 11.46 8.18 4.88
CA SER A 169 11.89 7.44 6.07
C SER A 169 11.28 6.03 6.13
N ALA A 170 11.06 5.41 4.97
CA ALA A 170 10.38 4.13 4.82
C ALA A 170 11.22 3.13 4.00
N LEU A 171 12.53 3.08 4.27
CA LEU A 171 13.46 2.20 3.58
C LEU A 171 13.49 0.79 4.19
N HIS A 172 12.35 0.10 4.13
CA HIS A 172 12.25 -1.31 4.48
C HIS A 172 11.62 -2.11 3.34
N LYS A 173 12.00 -3.39 3.20
CA LYS A 173 11.70 -4.22 2.02
C LYS A 173 10.22 -4.24 1.61
N ASN A 174 9.31 -4.34 2.58
CA ASN A 174 7.87 -4.37 2.31
C ASN A 174 7.38 -3.08 1.65
N TYR A 175 7.87 -1.92 2.08
CA TYR A 175 7.46 -0.64 1.52
C TYR A 175 8.08 -0.44 0.15
N VAL A 176 9.38 -0.73 0.00
CA VAL A 176 10.06 -0.67 -1.30
C VAL A 176 9.37 -1.57 -2.33
N SER A 177 9.02 -2.81 -1.95
CA SER A 177 8.27 -3.73 -2.81
C SER A 177 6.90 -3.17 -3.20
N THR A 178 6.18 -2.56 -2.26
CA THR A 178 4.86 -1.96 -2.52
C THR A 178 4.95 -0.80 -3.51
N VAL A 179 5.97 0.06 -3.36
CA VAL A 179 6.21 1.17 -4.30
C VAL A 179 6.60 0.63 -5.68
N ALA A 180 7.46 -0.38 -5.73
CA ALA A 180 7.86 -1.02 -6.97
C ALA A 180 6.67 -1.69 -7.69
N ASP A 181 5.82 -2.42 -6.97
CA ASP A 181 4.58 -3.00 -7.52
C ASP A 181 3.66 -1.90 -8.07
N SER A 182 3.56 -0.75 -7.37
CA SER A 182 2.77 0.40 -7.83
C SER A 182 3.33 1.01 -9.12
N TRP A 183 4.64 1.23 -9.20
CA TRP A 183 5.29 1.76 -10.40
C TRP A 183 5.18 0.82 -11.58
N SER A 184 5.37 -0.49 -11.34
CA SER A 184 5.22 -1.51 -12.37
C SER A 184 3.77 -1.60 -12.90
N LYS A 185 2.75 -1.47 -12.03
CA LYS A 185 1.34 -1.38 -12.45
C LYS A 185 1.04 -0.16 -13.33
N ASN A 186 1.81 0.91 -13.18
CA ASN A 186 1.75 2.10 -14.03
C ASN A 186 2.63 1.99 -15.29
N ASN A 187 3.14 0.79 -15.60
CA ASN A 187 4.02 0.49 -16.73
C ASN A 187 5.33 1.30 -16.75
N ILE A 188 5.80 1.73 -15.58
CA ILE A 188 7.06 2.46 -15.46
C ILE A 188 8.21 1.46 -15.59
N LYS A 189 9.11 1.70 -16.55
CA LYS A 189 10.35 0.92 -16.70
C LYS A 189 11.57 1.79 -16.86
N THR A 190 11.40 2.95 -17.49
CA THR A 190 12.48 3.91 -17.74
C THR A 190 12.30 5.18 -16.94
N TYR A 191 13.37 5.96 -16.78
CA TYR A 191 13.28 7.27 -16.15
C TYR A 191 12.27 8.19 -16.85
N GLY A 192 12.16 8.12 -18.19
CA GLY A 192 11.16 8.88 -18.95
C GLY A 192 9.72 8.51 -18.62
N ASP A 193 9.44 7.22 -18.36
CA ASP A 193 8.12 6.77 -17.89
C ASP A 193 7.82 7.31 -16.49
N LEU A 194 8.84 7.30 -15.62
CA LEU A 194 8.72 7.78 -14.24
C LEU A 194 8.49 9.29 -14.18
N ASP A 195 9.21 10.06 -15.00
CA ASP A 195 9.05 11.50 -15.14
C ASP A 195 7.64 11.83 -15.64
N SER A 196 7.19 11.16 -16.70
CA SER A 196 5.83 11.28 -17.22
C SER A 196 4.75 10.92 -16.19
N TYR A 197 5.01 9.92 -15.36
CA TYR A 197 4.13 9.55 -14.25
C TYR A 197 4.04 10.65 -13.19
N TYR A 198 5.18 11.23 -12.80
CA TYR A 198 5.19 12.33 -11.83
C TYR A 198 4.55 13.61 -12.36
N GLU A 199 4.78 13.96 -13.62
CA GLU A 199 4.10 15.09 -14.25
C GLU A 199 2.58 14.92 -14.22
N LYS A 200 2.08 13.72 -14.53
CA LYS A 200 0.65 13.40 -14.43
C LYS A 200 0.17 13.57 -12.99
N GLN A 201 0.90 13.02 -12.02
CA GLN A 201 0.52 13.10 -10.61
C GLN A 201 0.49 14.54 -10.09
N GLU A 202 1.41 15.40 -10.53
CA GLU A 202 1.43 16.82 -10.18
C GLU A 202 0.25 17.59 -10.78
N LYS A 203 -0.08 17.34 -12.05
CA LYS A 203 -1.28 17.91 -12.71
C LYS A 203 -2.56 17.53 -11.97
N ILE A 204 -2.69 16.26 -11.57
CA ILE A 204 -3.86 15.80 -10.80
C ILE A 204 -3.89 16.37 -9.39
N SER A 205 -2.75 16.46 -8.71
CA SER A 205 -2.67 17.03 -7.37
C SER A 205 -3.01 18.53 -7.36
N SER A 206 -2.51 19.29 -8.33
CA SER A 206 -2.80 20.72 -8.49
C SER A 206 -4.27 20.95 -8.84
N LEU A 207 -4.81 20.17 -9.80
CA LEU A 207 -6.23 20.22 -10.16
C LEU A 207 -7.12 19.85 -8.97
N GLY A 208 -6.83 18.75 -8.28
CA GLY A 208 -7.58 18.31 -7.11
C GLY A 208 -7.53 19.32 -5.97
N SER A 209 -6.39 19.97 -5.76
CA SER A 209 -6.26 21.07 -4.80
C SER A 209 -7.13 22.28 -5.19
N ALA A 210 -7.18 22.63 -6.47
CA ALA A 210 -8.05 23.71 -6.97
C ALA A 210 -9.54 23.37 -6.78
N ILE A 211 -9.95 22.13 -7.09
CA ILE A 211 -11.32 21.64 -6.88
C ILE A 211 -11.68 21.65 -5.39
N LYS A 212 -10.83 21.10 -4.52
CA LYS A 212 -11.03 21.12 -3.05
C LYS A 212 -11.22 22.55 -2.55
N LYS A 213 -10.40 23.50 -3.02
CA LYS A 213 -10.49 24.92 -2.64
C LYS A 213 -11.79 25.56 -3.11
N LYS A 214 -12.22 25.32 -4.36
CA LYS A 214 -13.49 25.86 -4.89
C LYS A 214 -14.71 25.29 -4.17
N LEU A 215 -14.71 23.98 -3.89
CA LEU A 215 -15.82 23.30 -3.21
C LEU A 215 -15.76 23.41 -1.68
N ARG A 216 -14.67 23.97 -1.13
CA ARG A 216 -14.39 24.03 0.32
C ARG A 216 -14.43 22.67 0.99
N LEU A 217 -13.91 21.65 0.30
CA LEU A 217 -13.78 20.30 0.86
C LEU A 217 -12.65 20.26 1.88
N SER A 218 -12.95 19.81 3.09
CA SER A 218 -11.97 19.58 4.16
C SER A 218 -11.31 18.20 4.10
N ARG A 219 -11.90 17.26 3.36
CA ARG A 219 -11.37 15.91 3.17
C ARG A 219 -10.49 15.80 1.93
N ASN A 220 -9.69 14.74 1.87
CA ASN A 220 -9.02 14.35 0.63
C ASN A 220 -10.01 13.79 -0.39
N LEU A 221 -9.61 13.82 -1.67
CA LEU A 221 -10.34 13.13 -2.73
C LEU A 221 -10.15 11.62 -2.55
N THR A 222 -11.15 10.85 -2.93
CA THR A 222 -11.01 9.39 -3.01
C THR A 222 -10.28 9.00 -4.28
N GLU A 223 -9.75 7.78 -4.33
CA GLU A 223 -9.11 7.24 -5.54
C GLU A 223 -10.06 7.29 -6.76
N PHE A 224 -11.34 6.94 -6.56
CA PHE A 224 -12.37 7.06 -7.60
C PHE A 224 -12.63 8.50 -8.06
N GLU A 225 -12.50 9.49 -7.17
CA GLU A 225 -12.61 10.91 -7.55
C GLU A 225 -11.37 11.36 -8.32
N GLU A 226 -10.18 10.89 -7.94
CA GLU A 226 -8.93 11.17 -8.66
C GLU A 226 -8.91 10.53 -10.07
N GLU A 227 -9.54 9.37 -10.26
CA GLU A 227 -9.78 8.79 -11.60
C GLU A 227 -10.57 9.72 -12.50
N TYR A 228 -11.57 10.44 -11.97
CA TYR A 228 -12.29 11.44 -12.76
C TYR A 228 -11.42 12.62 -13.14
N LEU A 229 -10.53 13.06 -12.25
CA LEU A 229 -9.57 14.13 -12.57
C LEU A 229 -8.62 13.70 -13.68
N LEU A 230 -8.15 12.44 -13.65
CA LEU A 230 -7.33 11.86 -14.72
C LEU A 230 -8.08 11.90 -16.05
N LYS A 231 -9.33 11.42 -16.07
CA LYS A 231 -10.18 11.45 -17.25
C LYS A 231 -10.36 12.87 -17.82
N TRP A 232 -10.66 13.84 -16.96
CA TRP A 232 -10.94 15.21 -17.41
C TRP A 232 -9.69 15.94 -17.90
N ASN A 233 -8.56 15.79 -17.21
CA ASN A 233 -7.35 16.52 -17.55
C ASN A 233 -6.50 15.83 -18.62
N ILE A 234 -6.41 14.50 -18.58
CA ILE A 234 -5.54 13.72 -19.46
C ILE A 234 -6.30 13.25 -20.70
N ASP A 235 -7.46 12.60 -20.54
CA ASP A 235 -8.19 12.04 -21.69
C ASP A 235 -8.95 13.12 -22.47
N TYR A 236 -9.61 14.04 -21.76
CA TYR A 236 -10.40 15.11 -22.39
C TYR A 236 -9.58 16.38 -22.66
N ASN A 237 -8.36 16.46 -22.11
CA ASN A 237 -7.50 17.64 -22.20
C ASN A 237 -8.22 18.94 -21.77
N PHE A 238 -9.08 18.84 -20.75
CA PHE A 238 -9.77 20.01 -20.20
C PHE A 238 -8.90 20.74 -19.18
N GLU A 239 -8.75 22.04 -19.42
CA GLU A 239 -8.17 22.96 -18.46
C GLU A 239 -9.14 23.26 -17.32
N PHE A 240 -8.60 23.83 -16.24
CA PHE A 240 -9.36 24.10 -15.03
C PHE A 240 -10.57 25.01 -15.28
N ASP A 241 -10.53 25.92 -16.25
CA ASP A 241 -11.62 26.83 -16.55
C ASP A 241 -12.90 26.11 -17.00
N ILE A 242 -12.77 25.06 -17.82
CA ILE A 242 -13.90 24.23 -18.23
C ILE A 242 -14.43 23.45 -17.03
N ILE A 243 -13.54 22.87 -16.22
CA ILE A 243 -13.91 22.11 -15.02
C ILE A 243 -14.62 23.02 -14.00
N GLU A 244 -14.16 24.26 -13.84
CA GLU A 244 -14.79 25.26 -12.96
C GLU A 244 -16.23 25.58 -13.41
N LEU A 245 -16.50 25.66 -14.71
CA LEU A 245 -17.86 25.84 -15.22
C LEU A 245 -18.77 24.66 -14.83
N ALA A 246 -18.26 23.42 -14.92
CA ALA A 246 -19.02 22.24 -14.51
C ALA A 246 -19.28 22.25 -13.01
N LEU A 247 -18.28 22.61 -12.18
CA LEU A 247 -18.43 22.75 -10.73
C LEU A 247 -19.48 23.80 -10.37
N LYS A 248 -19.46 24.97 -11.02
CA LYS A 248 -20.42 26.06 -10.79
C LYS A 248 -21.86 25.65 -11.18
N ARG A 249 -22.01 24.88 -12.26
CA ARG A 249 -23.31 24.35 -12.67
C ARG A 249 -23.81 23.31 -11.66
N ALA A 250 -22.94 22.39 -11.24
CA ALA A 250 -23.26 21.39 -10.23
C ALA A 250 -23.63 22.02 -8.88
N SER A 251 -22.97 23.10 -8.46
CA SER A 251 -23.28 23.81 -7.21
C SER A 251 -24.58 24.62 -7.26
N THR A 252 -25.05 24.99 -8.45
CA THR A 252 -26.33 25.70 -8.62
C THR A 252 -27.52 24.72 -8.56
N GLY A 253 -27.29 23.44 -8.86
CA GLY A 253 -28.26 22.37 -8.66
C GLY A 253 -28.24 21.80 -7.23
N ALA A 254 -29.25 21.00 -6.89
CA ALA A 254 -29.34 20.35 -5.57
C ALA A 254 -28.34 19.19 -5.36
N ASN A 255 -27.62 18.76 -6.40
CA ASN A 255 -26.80 17.54 -6.40
C ASN A 255 -25.32 17.83 -6.75
N LEU A 256 -24.56 18.32 -5.78
CA LEU A 256 -23.10 18.42 -5.88
C LEU A 256 -22.46 17.04 -5.66
N ASN A 257 -22.23 16.30 -6.74
CA ASN A 257 -21.57 14.99 -6.73
C ASN A 257 -20.60 14.88 -7.92
N PHE A 258 -19.42 14.28 -7.70
CA PHE A 258 -18.42 14.00 -8.73
C PHE A 258 -18.99 13.21 -9.92
N GLU A 259 -19.90 12.27 -9.67
CA GLU A 259 -20.58 11.54 -10.74
C GLU A 259 -21.37 12.48 -11.68
N TYR A 260 -22.03 13.48 -11.11
CA TYR A 260 -22.79 14.46 -11.88
C TYR A 260 -21.87 15.40 -12.66
N ILE A 261 -20.78 15.84 -12.03
CA ILE A 261 -19.75 16.66 -12.69
C ILE A 261 -19.12 15.88 -13.86
N ASN A 262 -18.82 14.60 -13.66
CA ASN A 262 -18.29 13.73 -14.71
C ASN A 262 -19.26 13.61 -15.89
N LYS A 263 -20.57 13.49 -15.64
CA LYS A 263 -21.58 13.46 -16.71
C LYS A 263 -21.62 14.76 -17.51
N LEU A 264 -21.56 15.91 -16.85
CA LEU A 264 -21.51 17.21 -17.53
C LEU A 264 -20.27 17.33 -18.42
N LEU A 265 -19.10 16.98 -17.87
CA LEU A 265 -17.84 17.06 -18.62
C LEU A 265 -17.77 16.04 -19.76
N THR A 266 -18.33 14.84 -19.58
CA THR A 266 -18.43 13.84 -20.64
C THR A 266 -19.33 14.34 -21.77
N ASP A 267 -20.50 14.93 -21.47
CA ASP A 267 -21.39 15.53 -22.46
C ASP A 267 -20.69 16.65 -23.25
N TRP A 268 -19.96 17.53 -22.57
CA TRP A 268 -19.20 18.60 -23.23
C TRP A 268 -18.07 18.10 -24.12
N HIS A 269 -17.40 17.02 -23.69
CA HIS A 269 -16.38 16.36 -24.48
C HIS A 269 -16.98 15.68 -25.72
N GLU A 270 -18.15 15.04 -25.61
CA GLU A 270 -18.87 14.44 -26.74
C GLU A 270 -19.34 15.50 -27.76
N HIS A 271 -19.65 16.71 -27.30
CA HIS A 271 -19.91 17.86 -28.18
C HIS A 271 -18.64 18.48 -28.78
N GLY A 272 -17.45 18.01 -28.38
CA GLY A 272 -16.16 18.45 -28.88
C GLY A 272 -15.72 19.83 -28.38
N PHE A 273 -16.26 20.30 -27.25
CA PHE A 273 -15.89 21.60 -26.70
C PHE A 273 -14.44 21.57 -26.19
N LYS A 274 -13.64 22.57 -26.57
CA LYS A 274 -12.21 22.67 -26.20
C LYS A 274 -11.88 23.90 -25.37
N ASP A 275 -12.80 24.86 -25.28
CA ASP A 275 -12.59 26.10 -24.56
C ASP A 275 -13.82 26.46 -23.71
N ALA A 276 -13.62 27.34 -22.74
CA ALA A 276 -14.68 27.82 -21.85
C ALA A 276 -15.75 28.65 -22.60
N GLU A 277 -15.41 29.25 -23.74
CA GLU A 277 -16.33 30.10 -24.51
C GLU A 277 -17.41 29.25 -25.21
N GLN A 278 -17.02 28.14 -25.83
CA GLN A 278 -17.90 27.16 -26.46
C GLN A 278 -18.88 26.57 -25.47
N VAL A 279 -18.39 26.20 -24.28
CA VAL A 279 -19.22 25.71 -23.18
C VAL A 279 -20.22 26.79 -22.75
N ASN A 280 -19.78 28.03 -22.52
CA ASN A 280 -20.68 29.10 -22.12
C ASN A 280 -21.74 29.42 -23.19
N ALA A 281 -21.36 29.43 -24.47
CA ALA A 281 -22.29 29.63 -25.58
C ALA A 281 -23.36 28.52 -25.62
N TYR A 282 -22.95 27.26 -25.44
CA TYR A 282 -23.87 26.13 -25.32
C TYR A 282 -24.84 26.30 -24.13
N LEU A 283 -24.33 26.69 -22.97
CA LEU A 283 -25.13 26.89 -21.75
C LEU A 283 -26.13 28.05 -21.88
N ILE A 284 -25.79 29.11 -22.62
CA ILE A 284 -26.72 30.21 -22.94
C ILE A 284 -27.83 29.72 -23.87
N ASN A 285 -27.47 28.94 -24.90
CA ASN A 285 -28.44 28.38 -25.84
C ASN A 285 -29.40 27.37 -25.18
N GLU A 286 -28.92 26.58 -24.23
CA GLU A 286 -29.79 25.71 -23.41
C GLU A 286 -30.81 26.50 -22.58
N LYS A 287 -30.39 27.60 -21.93
CA LYS A 287 -31.29 28.45 -21.13
C LYS A 287 -32.36 29.14 -21.98
N ASN A 288 -32.08 29.35 -23.27
CA ASN A 288 -32.97 30.02 -24.21
C ASN A 288 -33.88 29.05 -25.00
N LYS A 289 -33.79 27.72 -24.79
CA LYS A 289 -34.76 26.77 -25.34
C LYS A 289 -36.09 26.92 -24.59
N PRO A 290 -37.21 27.24 -25.28
CA PRO A 290 -38.52 27.28 -24.64
C PRO A 290 -38.85 25.88 -24.11
N VAL A 291 -39.35 25.81 -22.88
CA VAL A 291 -39.87 24.58 -22.28
C VAL A 291 -40.99 24.07 -23.17
N GLN A 292 -40.71 23.10 -24.04
CA GLN A 292 -41.77 22.31 -24.66
C GLN A 292 -42.33 21.41 -23.55
N SER A 293 -43.40 21.87 -22.91
CA SER A 293 -44.24 21.01 -22.11
C SER A 293 -44.79 19.93 -23.06
N ALA A 294 -44.24 18.71 -22.96
CA ALA A 294 -44.86 17.56 -23.56
C ALA A 294 -46.19 17.31 -22.83
N TYR A 295 -47.26 17.95 -23.31
CA TYR A 295 -48.62 17.65 -22.91
C TYR A 295 -48.92 16.21 -23.35
N VAL A 296 -48.88 15.27 -22.40
CA VAL A 296 -49.38 13.92 -22.60
C VAL A 296 -50.90 13.96 -22.42
N PRO A 297 -51.72 13.72 -23.46
CA PRO A 297 -53.17 13.67 -23.28
C PRO A 297 -53.53 12.42 -22.46
N LYS A 298 -54.16 12.63 -21.30
CA LYS A 298 -54.82 11.56 -20.52
C LYS A 298 -55.90 10.92 -21.39
N LYS A 299 -55.77 9.62 -21.70
CA LYS A 299 -56.85 8.83 -22.28
C LYS A 299 -58.02 8.76 -21.28
N ALA A 300 -59.20 9.11 -21.76
CA ALA A 300 -60.45 9.03 -21.02
C ALA A 300 -60.80 7.56 -20.67
N SER A 301 -61.02 7.29 -19.38
CA SER A 301 -61.59 6.03 -18.91
C SER A 301 -63.11 6.15 -18.80
N THR A 302 -63.84 5.37 -19.60
CA THR A 302 -65.29 5.19 -19.50
C THR A 302 -65.70 4.49 -18.20
N PRO A 303 -66.91 4.75 -17.67
CA PRO A 303 -67.34 4.27 -16.35
C PRO A 303 -67.81 2.81 -16.42
N LYS A 304 -67.35 1.96 -15.49
CA LYS A 304 -67.97 0.66 -15.22
C LYS A 304 -68.80 0.71 -13.94
N THR A 305 -70.04 0.30 -14.12
CA THR A 305 -71.17 0.23 -13.19
C THR A 305 -70.88 -0.68 -12.00
N LYS A 306 -71.35 -0.27 -10.82
CA LYS A 306 -71.37 -1.04 -9.58
C LYS A 306 -72.43 -2.14 -9.65
N THR A 307 -72.08 -3.34 -9.19
CA THR A 307 -73.01 -4.27 -8.54
C THR A 307 -72.30 -4.91 -7.36
N ALA A 308 -72.92 -4.79 -6.20
CA ALA A 308 -72.48 -5.37 -4.93
C ALA A 308 -73.05 -6.78 -4.76
N GLN A 309 -72.28 -7.66 -4.10
CA GLN A 309 -72.82 -8.74 -3.27
C GLN A 309 -71.81 -9.12 -2.18
N ILE A 310 -72.39 -9.59 -1.08
CA ILE A 310 -71.95 -9.53 0.33
C ILE A 310 -71.25 -10.83 0.79
N ASP A 311 -70.35 -10.66 1.78
CA ASP A 311 -69.80 -11.58 2.81
C ASP A 311 -69.40 -13.04 2.48
N ASP A 312 -68.24 -13.48 2.98
CA ASP A 312 -68.19 -14.15 4.29
C ASP A 312 -66.76 -14.54 4.74
N SER A 313 -66.57 -14.41 6.06
CA SER A 313 -65.70 -15.16 6.98
C SER A 313 -64.16 -15.29 6.78
N ASN A 314 -63.46 -14.62 7.69
CA ASN A 314 -62.34 -15.13 8.52
C ASN A 314 -61.74 -16.51 8.16
N LYS A 315 -60.45 -16.53 7.80
CA LYS A 315 -59.47 -17.51 8.31
C LYS A 315 -58.02 -17.09 8.03
N ARG A 316 -57.28 -16.82 9.12
CA ARG A 316 -55.81 -16.72 9.16
C ARG A 316 -55.18 -18.07 8.82
N LYS A 317 -54.06 -18.08 8.08
CA LYS A 317 -52.94 -19.02 8.32
C LYS A 317 -51.61 -18.37 7.95
N TYR A 318 -50.80 -18.10 8.97
CA TYR A 318 -49.35 -17.97 8.85
C TYR A 318 -48.78 -19.38 8.77
N ASN A 319 -47.93 -19.66 7.78
CA ASN A 319 -47.01 -20.79 7.86
C ASN A 319 -45.57 -20.28 7.78
N ASN A 320 -44.95 -20.39 8.94
CA ASN A 320 -43.56 -20.33 9.28
C ASN A 320 -42.75 -21.37 8.46
N PHE A 321 -41.63 -20.97 7.87
CA PHE A 321 -40.52 -21.88 7.62
C PHE A 321 -39.24 -21.19 8.09
N ASN A 322 -38.89 -21.52 9.33
CA ASN A 322 -37.58 -21.30 9.91
C ASN A 322 -36.80 -22.61 9.79
N SER A 323 -35.47 -22.49 9.85
CA SER A 323 -34.41 -23.52 9.73
C SER A 323 -33.97 -23.82 8.29
N PHE A 324 -32.71 -23.67 7.92
CA PHE A 324 -31.52 -23.99 8.70
C PHE A 324 -30.40 -22.93 8.59
N TYR A 325 -29.94 -22.46 9.75
CA TYR A 325 -28.55 -22.03 9.94
C TYR A 325 -27.63 -23.26 9.91
N SER A 326 -26.41 -23.11 9.40
CA SER A 326 -25.23 -23.82 9.91
C SER A 326 -23.97 -23.05 9.51
N ASN A 327 -23.34 -22.49 10.55
CA ASN A 327 -21.97 -21.98 10.73
C ASN A 327 -21.46 -20.81 9.89
#